data_AF-A0A537E2X5-F1
#
_entry.id   AF-A0A537E2X5-F1
#
_cell.length_a   1.000
_cell.length_b   1.000
_cell.length_c   1.000
_cell.angle_alpha   90.00
_cell.angle_beta   90.00
_cell.angle_gamma   90.00
#
_symmetry.space_group_name_H-M   'P 1'
#
loop_
_entity.id
_entity.type
_entity.pdbx_description
1 polymer ?
#
loop_
_entity_poly.entity_id
_entity_poly.type
_entity_poly.pdbx_seq_one_letter_code
_entity_poly.pdbx_strand_id
1 'polypeptide(L)' 'MASRKVALVTGGATGIGKSAVLALARAGYDVAINY' A
#
# COMPACT_ATOMS: atom_id res chain seq x y z
N MET A 1 16.30 -8.93 -11.92
CA MET A 1 15.01 -8.24 -11.67
C MET A 1 15.24 -7.12 -10.67
N ALA A 2 14.66 -5.94 -10.87
CA ALA A 2 14.68 -4.89 -9.85
C ALA A 2 13.66 -5.24 -8.75
N SER A 3 14.08 -5.15 -7.48
CA SER A 3 13.16 -5.36 -6.34
C SER A 3 12.13 -4.23 -6.32
N ARG A 4 10.84 -4.58 -6.22
CA ARG A 4 9.78 -3.59 -6.01
C ARG A 4 9.91 -3.02 -4.60
N LYS A 5 9.54 -1.76 -4.44
CA LYS A 5 9.50 -1.11 -3.11
C LYS A 5 8.29 -1.64 -2.35
N VAL A 6 8.45 -1.84 -1.04
CA VAL A 6 7.39 -2.36 -0.16
C VAL A 6 6.83 -1.24 0.71
N ALA A 7 5.52 -1.21 0.89
CA ALA A 7 4.84 -0.31 1.82
C ALA A 7 3.99 -1.08 2.83
N LEU A 8 4.20 -0.83 4.12
CA LEU A 8 3.32 -1.27 5.19
C LEU A 8 2.35 -0.14 5.54
N VAL A 9 1.04 -0.41 5.46
CA VAL A 9 -0.01 0.55 5.77
C VAL A 9 -0.86 0.04 6.93
N THR A 10 -0.95 0.82 8.00
CA THR A 10 -1.91 0.58 9.10
C THR A 10 -3.22 1.29 8.84
N GLY A 11 -4.35 0.76 9.32
CA GLY A 11 -5.67 1.36 9.05
C GLY A 11 -6.06 1.42 7.57
N GLY A 12 -5.47 0.55 6.73
CA GLY A 12 -5.59 0.60 5.27
C GLY A 12 -6.94 0.13 4.69
N ALA A 13 -7.88 -0.32 5.53
CA ALA A 13 -9.12 -0.94 5.07
C ALA A 13 -10.16 0.07 4.53
N THR A 14 -10.20 1.28 5.10
CA THR A 14 -11.25 2.28 4.82
C THR A 14 -10.69 3.70 4.76
N GLY A 15 -11.53 4.66 4.33
CA GLY A 15 -11.21 6.08 4.36
C GLY A 15 -9.89 6.43 3.66
N ILE A 16 -9.08 7.24 4.33
CA ILE A 16 -7.78 7.71 3.81
C ILE A 16 -6.80 6.55 3.62
N GLY A 17 -6.78 5.57 4.54
CA GLY A 17 -5.90 4.42 4.45
C GLY A 17 -6.13 3.61 3.17
N LYS A 18 -7.40 3.36 2.81
CA LYS A 18 -7.76 2.71 1.54
C LYS A 18 -7.25 3.48 0.33
N SER A 19 -7.43 4.80 0.32
CA SER A 19 -6.95 5.65 -0.77
C SER A 19 -5.43 5.59 -0.92
N ALA A 20 -4.68 5.56 0.19
CA ALA A 20 -3.23 5.46 0.20
C ALA A 20 -2.74 4.10 -0.33
N VAL A 21 -3.32 2.98 0.13
CA VAL A 21 -3.01 1.62 -0.36
C VAL A 21 -3.18 1.55 -1.88
N LEU A 22 -4.31 2.05 -2.38
CA LEU A 22 -4.60 2.01 -3.81
C LEU A 22 -3.63 2.88 -4.62
N ALA A 23 -3.21 4.03 -4.10
CA ALA A 23 -2.23 4.88 -4.75
C ALA A 23 -0.84 4.21 -4.81
N LEU A 24 -0.38 3.60 -3.72
CA LEU A 24 0.91 2.90 -3.65
C LEU A 24 0.95 1.68 -4.58
N ALA A 25 -0.11 0.88 -4.59
CA ALA A 25 -0.23 -0.27 -5.48
C ALA A 25 -0.16 0.15 -6.96
N ARG A 26 -0.87 1.22 -7.35
CA ARG A 26 -0.80 1.79 -8.71
C ARG A 26 0.59 2.33 -9.06
N ALA A 27 1.31 2.88 -8.08
CA ALA A 27 2.70 3.32 -8.25
C ALA A 27 3.70 2.15 -8.34
N GLY A 28 3.22 0.90 -8.21
CA GLY A 28 3.99 -0.32 -8.40
C GLY A 28 4.64 -0.87 -7.14
N TYR A 29 4.20 -0.42 -5.96
CA TYR A 29 4.65 -0.97 -4.69
C TYR A 29 3.97 -2.31 -4.40
N ASP A 30 4.68 -3.19 -3.70
CA ASP A 30 4.04 -4.29 -2.98
C ASP A 30 3.52 -3.73 -1.64
N VAL A 31 2.24 -3.94 -1.35
CA VAL A 31 1.58 -3.32 -0.19
C VAL A 31 1.12 -4.40 0.78
N ALA A 32 1.53 -4.26 2.04
CA ALA A 32 1.00 -5.02 3.16
C ALA A 32 0.10 -4.11 4.01
N ILE A 33 -1.05 -4.63 4.45
CA ILE A 33 -1.98 -3.91 5.31
C ILE A 33 -2.00 -4.59 6.68
N ASN A 34 -1.84 -3.81 7.74
CA ASN A 34 -2.06 -4.25 9.12
C ASN A 34 -3.25 -3.48 9.71
N TYR A 35 -4.08 -4.15 10.51
CA TYR A 35 -5.24 -3.52 11.15
C TYR A 35 -4.80 -2.61 12.30
#